data_AF-U5F918-F1
#
_entry.id   AF-U5F918-F1
#
_cell.length_a   1.000
_cell.length_b   1.000
_cell.length_c   1.000
_cell.angle_alpha   90.00
_cell.angle_beta   90.00
_cell.angle_gamma   90.00
#
_symmetry.space_group_name_H-M   'P 1'
#
loop_
_entity.id
_entity.type
_entity.pdbx_description
1 polymer ?
#
loop_
_entity_poly.entity_id
_entity_poly.type
_entity_poly.pdbx_seq_one_letter_code
_entity_poly.pdbx_strand_id
1 'polypeptide(L)'
;MKINGKSVAVTCGLLFMALIVIFIEIAIFISGPARKFEDKVDHQIAKIKESYARIEDVQRHVFHYVVYIGEDSDMYVWFNEKGKAIASRKKTSYRKAAVNALIEKNYQGKVSKVSLGYGYKNPVYVVNFDKGEVLLDYDTLDEVYYLKKGE
;
A
#
# COMPACT_ATOMS: atom_id res chain seq x y z
N MET A 1 24.04 -45.25 35.34
CA MET A 1 23.30 -45.29 34.06
C MET A 1 24.31 -45.09 32.93
N LYS A 2 24.53 -46.08 32.04
CA LYS A 2 25.48 -45.93 30.92
C LYS A 2 24.77 -45.22 29.76
N ILE A 3 25.21 -44.02 29.43
CA ILE A 3 24.68 -43.28 28.28
C ILE A 3 25.13 -43.99 27.00
N ASN A 4 24.19 -44.40 26.16
CA ASN A 4 24.48 -45.00 24.86
C ASN A 4 24.81 -43.89 23.85
N GLY A 5 26.10 -43.67 23.58
CA GLY A 5 26.58 -42.63 22.66
C GLY A 5 26.00 -42.75 21.24
N LYS A 6 25.68 -43.96 20.76
CA LYS A 6 25.02 -44.14 19.45
C LYS A 6 23.59 -43.61 19.47
N SER A 7 22.83 -43.87 20.54
CA SER A 7 21.48 -43.33 20.69
C SER A 7 21.49 -41.81 20.83
N VAL A 8 22.45 -41.24 21.57
CA VAL A 8 22.60 -39.78 21.68
C VAL A 8 22.91 -39.14 20.33
N ALA A 9 23.83 -39.71 19.55
CA ALA A 9 24.16 -39.21 18.22
C ALA A 9 22.95 -39.25 17.26
N VAL A 10 22.18 -40.35 17.28
CA VAL A 10 20.95 -40.47 16.49
C VAL A 10 19.91 -39.43 16.92
N THR A 11 19.69 -39.25 18.22
CA THR A 11 18.76 -38.23 18.73
C THR A 11 19.18 -36.82 18.33
N CYS A 12 20.46 -36.47 18.45
CA CYS A 12 20.96 -35.16 18.03
C CYS A 12 20.81 -34.96 16.51
N GLY A 13 21.07 -36.01 15.71
CA GLY A 13 20.88 -35.96 14.26
C GLY A 13 19.41 -35.76 13.86
N LEU A 14 18.49 -36.49 14.51
CA LEU A 14 17.05 -36.31 14.32
C LEU A 14 16.58 -34.92 14.75
N LEU A 15 17.09 -34.40 15.86
CA LEU A 15 16.74 -33.06 16.34
C LEU A 15 17.25 -31.98 15.38
N PHE A 16 18.46 -32.13 14.83
CA PHE A 16 18.98 -31.24 13.80
C PHE A 16 18.16 -31.30 12.51
N MET A 17 17.78 -32.49 12.05
CA MET A 17 16.90 -32.66 10.90
C MET A 17 15.53 -32.02 11.13
N ALA A 18 14.95 -32.20 12.31
CA ALA A 18 13.69 -31.56 12.69
C ALA A 18 13.80 -30.03 12.67
N LEU A 19 14.90 -29.46 13.17
CA LEU A 19 15.14 -28.02 13.11
C LEU A 19 15.21 -27.52 11.66
N ILE A 20 15.90 -28.23 10.76
CA ILE A 20 15.94 -27.88 9.33
C ILE A 20 14.53 -27.84 8.73
N VAL A 21 13.73 -28.88 8.97
CA VAL A 21 12.35 -28.95 8.46
C VAL A 21 11.54 -27.76 8.99
N ILE A 22 11.63 -27.47 10.29
CA ILE A 22 10.94 -26.31 10.90
C ILE A 22 11.36 -25.00 10.23
N PHE A 23 12.64 -24.78 9.97
CA PHE A 23 13.12 -23.57 9.29
C PHE A 23 12.60 -23.45 7.86
N ILE A 24 12.56 -24.56 7.11
CA ILE A 24 12.01 -24.57 5.74
C ILE A 24 10.52 -24.24 5.76
N GLU A 25 9.76 -24.84 6.67
CA GLU A 25 8.32 -24.57 6.82
C GLU A 25 8.08 -23.10 7.17
N ILE A 26 8.81 -22.53 8.14
CA ILE A 26 8.71 -21.11 8.48
C ILE A 26 8.99 -20.22 7.27
N ALA A 27 10.04 -20.54 6.50
CA ALA A 27 10.36 -19.79 5.29
C ALA A 27 9.22 -19.84 4.27
N ILE A 28 8.64 -21.02 4.00
CA ILE A 28 7.54 -21.17 3.03
C ILE A 28 6.26 -20.48 3.53
N PHE A 29 5.89 -20.68 4.79
CA PHE A 29 4.66 -20.14 5.37
C PHE A 29 4.68 -18.62 5.52
N ILE A 30 5.83 -18.02 5.82
CA ILE A 30 5.95 -16.56 5.95
C ILE A 30 6.17 -15.91 4.58
N SER A 31 7.14 -16.39 3.79
CA SER A 31 7.51 -15.73 2.53
C SER A 31 6.58 -16.05 1.36
N GLY A 32 5.93 -17.22 1.37
CA GLY A 32 5.03 -17.65 0.29
C GLY A 32 3.87 -16.69 0.05
N PRO A 33 3.06 -16.36 1.07
CA PRO A 33 1.96 -15.40 0.94
C PRO A 33 2.43 -13.99 0.51
N ALA A 34 3.54 -13.52 1.08
CA ALA A 34 4.11 -12.21 0.75
C ALA A 34 4.55 -12.16 -0.72
N ARG A 35 5.27 -13.17 -1.19
CA ARG A 35 5.73 -13.26 -2.58
C ARG A 35 4.57 -13.36 -3.57
N LYS A 36 3.56 -14.18 -3.26
CA LYS A 36 2.35 -14.27 -4.08
C LYS A 36 1.60 -12.94 -4.16
N PHE A 37 1.61 -12.15 -3.08
CA PHE A 37 1.03 -10.81 -3.07
C PHE A 37 1.84 -9.83 -3.91
N GLU A 38 3.17 -9.82 -3.77
CA GLU A 38 4.09 -9.01 -4.59
C GLU A 38 3.95 -9.33 -6.08
N ASP A 39 3.99 -10.60 -6.47
CA ASP A 39 3.80 -11.07 -7.85
C ASP A 39 2.45 -10.59 -8.43
N LYS A 40 1.37 -10.61 -7.61
CA LYS A 40 0.05 -10.11 -8.02
C LYS A 40 0.13 -8.60 -8.29
N VAL A 41 0.72 -7.83 -7.40
CA VAL A 41 0.84 -6.36 -7.53
C VAL A 41 1.68 -6.00 -8.74
N ASP A 42 2.82 -6.66 -8.95
CA ASP A 42 3.71 -6.45 -10.08
C ASP A 42 3.01 -6.76 -11.41
N HIS A 43 2.24 -7.85 -11.46
CA HIS A 43 1.45 -8.20 -12.63
C HIS A 43 0.36 -7.15 -12.94
N GLN A 44 -0.26 -6.55 -11.90
CA GLN A 44 -1.24 -5.48 -12.07
C GLN A 44 -0.58 -4.19 -12.59
N ILE A 45 0.60 -3.83 -12.07
CA ILE A 45 1.37 -2.67 -12.53
C ILE A 45 1.86 -2.88 -13.97
N ALA A 46 2.34 -4.07 -14.32
CA ALA A 46 2.76 -4.41 -15.68
C ALA A 46 1.62 -4.21 -16.69
N LYS A 47 0.41 -4.70 -16.39
CA LYS A 47 -0.78 -4.49 -17.23
C LYS A 47 -1.13 -3.01 -17.44
N ILE A 48 -0.99 -2.21 -16.39
CA ILE A 48 -1.20 -0.76 -16.47
C ILE A 48 -0.18 -0.15 -17.45
N LYS A 49 1.11 -0.48 -17.30
CA LYS A 49 2.19 0.03 -18.17
C LYS A 49 2.08 -0.47 -19.62
N GLU A 50 1.61 -1.69 -19.85
CA GLU A 50 1.31 -2.21 -21.19
C GLU A 50 0.20 -1.42 -21.88
N SER A 51 -0.87 -1.09 -21.13
CA SER A 51 -2.04 -0.38 -21.66
C SER A 51 -1.83 1.14 -21.77
N TYR A 52 -0.93 1.70 -20.96
CA TYR A 52 -0.64 3.12 -20.86
C TYR A 52 0.88 3.35 -20.87
N ALA A 53 1.52 3.22 -22.04
CA ALA A 53 2.98 3.20 -22.19
C ALA A 53 3.73 4.43 -21.62
N ARG A 54 3.06 5.57 -21.42
CA ARG A 54 3.64 6.81 -20.88
C ARG A 54 3.42 6.98 -19.37
N ILE A 55 2.80 6.00 -18.71
CA ILE A 55 2.51 6.09 -17.28
C ILE A 55 3.72 5.65 -16.43
N GLU A 56 4.11 6.52 -15.52
CA GLU A 56 5.22 6.35 -14.60
C GLU A 56 4.71 6.44 -13.15
N ASP A 57 5.59 6.16 -12.19
CA ASP A 57 5.34 6.30 -10.74
C ASP A 57 4.02 5.69 -10.24
N VAL A 58 3.69 4.49 -10.75
CA VAL A 58 2.45 3.80 -10.38
C VAL A 58 2.48 3.37 -8.92
N GLN A 59 1.69 4.04 -8.08
CA GLN A 59 1.54 3.78 -6.66
C GLN A 59 0.22 3.08 -6.36
N ARG A 60 0.24 2.11 -5.44
CA ARG A 60 -0.96 1.41 -4.99
C ARG A 60 -1.55 2.11 -3.76
N HIS A 61 -2.85 2.37 -3.79
CA HIS A 61 -3.63 2.89 -2.67
C HIS A 61 -4.75 1.91 -2.31
N VAL A 62 -4.98 1.71 -1.01
CA VAL A 62 -6.05 0.84 -0.49
C VAL A 62 -6.85 1.62 0.54
N PHE A 63 -8.14 1.76 0.27
CA PHE A 63 -9.10 2.30 1.22
C PHE A 63 -10.34 1.41 1.24
N HIS A 64 -11.37 1.75 0.46
CA HIS A 64 -12.53 0.89 0.22
C HIS A 64 -12.33 0.00 -1.01
N TYR A 65 -11.53 0.48 -1.97
CA TYR A 65 -11.11 -0.26 -3.16
C TYR A 65 -9.58 -0.23 -3.28
N VAL A 66 -9.03 -1.20 -3.98
CA VAL A 66 -7.63 -1.16 -4.44
C VAL A 66 -7.59 -0.37 -5.74
N VAL A 67 -6.82 0.72 -5.72
CA VAL A 67 -6.67 1.62 -6.87
C VAL A 67 -5.19 1.93 -7.06
N TYR A 68 -4.78 2.09 -8.30
CA TYR A 68 -3.42 2.49 -8.67
C TYR A 68 -3.44 3.92 -9.17
N ILE A 69 -2.51 4.75 -8.72
CA ILE A 69 -2.34 6.11 -9.21
C ILE A 69 -1.02 6.15 -9.97
N GLY A 70 -1.08 6.50 -11.25
CA GLY A 70 0.11 6.75 -12.05
C GLY A 70 0.15 8.18 -12.55
N GLU A 71 1.29 8.56 -13.09
CA GLU A 71 1.56 9.89 -13.62
C GLU A 71 2.01 9.82 -15.08
N ASP A 72 1.48 10.68 -15.94
CA ASP A 72 2.09 10.96 -17.25
C ASP A 72 2.66 12.39 -17.26
N SER A 73 2.88 12.99 -18.44
CA SER A 73 3.44 14.33 -18.56
C SER A 73 2.65 15.43 -17.84
N ASP A 74 1.33 15.37 -17.86
CA ASP A 74 0.45 16.45 -17.43
C ASP A 74 -0.74 15.99 -16.60
N MET A 75 -0.91 14.69 -16.42
CA MET A 75 -2.04 14.07 -15.74
C MET A 75 -1.60 13.16 -14.59
N TYR A 76 -2.44 13.14 -13.57
CA TYR A 76 -2.61 12.01 -12.66
C TYR A 76 -3.71 11.10 -13.23
N VAL A 77 -3.50 9.79 -13.20
CA VAL A 77 -4.47 8.80 -13.69
C VAL A 77 -4.69 7.71 -12.64
N TRP A 78 -5.96 7.41 -12.36
CA TRP A 78 -6.35 6.35 -11.43
C TRP A 78 -6.81 5.14 -12.22
N PHE A 79 -6.32 3.96 -11.84
CA PHE A 79 -6.64 2.68 -12.46
C PHE A 79 -7.23 1.71 -11.44
N ASN A 80 -8.21 0.92 -11.85
CA ASN A 80 -8.69 -0.20 -11.03
C ASN A 80 -7.74 -1.41 -11.09
N GLU A 81 -8.04 -2.46 -10.32
CA GLU A 81 -7.26 -3.72 -10.29
C GLU A 81 -7.13 -4.44 -11.65
N LYS A 82 -7.95 -4.07 -12.65
CA LYS A 82 -7.89 -4.62 -14.02
C LYS A 82 -7.02 -3.75 -14.95
N GLY A 83 -6.41 -2.68 -14.44
CA GLY A 83 -5.60 -1.75 -15.21
C GLY A 83 -6.40 -0.75 -16.07
N LYS A 84 -7.73 -0.67 -15.89
CA LYS A 84 -8.57 0.29 -16.62
C LYS A 84 -8.55 1.64 -15.90
N ALA A 85 -8.32 2.73 -16.64
CA ALA A 85 -8.46 4.08 -16.11
C ALA A 85 -9.92 4.35 -15.68
N ILE A 86 -10.08 4.84 -14.45
CA ILE A 86 -11.37 5.18 -13.83
C ILE A 86 -11.51 6.68 -13.57
N ALA A 87 -10.41 7.41 -13.47
CA ALA A 87 -10.41 8.87 -13.35
C ALA A 87 -9.06 9.44 -13.81
N SER A 88 -9.06 10.73 -14.18
CA SER A 88 -7.84 11.49 -14.46
C SER A 88 -8.00 12.95 -14.08
N ARG A 89 -6.91 13.61 -13.67
CA ARG A 89 -6.87 15.03 -13.31
C ARG A 89 -5.56 15.64 -13.78
N LYS A 90 -5.59 16.92 -14.17
CA LYS A 90 -4.36 17.63 -14.55
C LYS A 90 -3.46 17.80 -13.33
N LYS A 91 -2.15 17.67 -13.49
CA LYS A 91 -1.20 17.97 -12.42
C LYS A 91 -1.31 19.41 -11.94
N THR A 92 -1.67 20.33 -12.85
CA THR A 92 -1.91 21.75 -12.53
C THR A 92 -3.13 22.00 -11.65
N SER A 93 -4.06 21.04 -11.50
CA SER A 93 -5.20 21.15 -10.57
C SER A 93 -4.88 20.66 -9.15
N TYR A 94 -3.63 20.27 -8.86
CA TYR A 94 -3.24 19.81 -7.53
C TYR A 94 -3.19 20.96 -6.51
N ARG A 95 -4.07 20.95 -5.51
CA ARG A 95 -4.29 22.07 -4.58
C ARG A 95 -3.65 21.86 -3.20
N LYS A 96 -2.37 21.48 -3.15
CA LYS A 96 -1.66 21.18 -1.90
C LYS A 96 -1.74 22.30 -0.85
N ALA A 97 -1.59 23.56 -1.26
CA ALA A 97 -1.63 24.69 -0.34
C ALA A 97 -3.03 24.86 0.31
N ALA A 98 -4.10 24.70 -0.47
CA ALA A 98 -5.47 24.78 0.04
C ALA A 98 -5.77 23.60 0.98
N VAL A 99 -5.29 22.40 0.65
CA VAL A 99 -5.38 21.22 1.53
C VAL A 99 -4.71 21.51 2.87
N ASN A 100 -3.45 21.98 2.87
CA ASN A 100 -2.73 22.28 4.11
C ASN A 100 -3.47 23.32 4.98
N ALA A 101 -3.93 24.42 4.36
CA ALA A 101 -4.67 25.45 5.08
C ALA A 101 -5.99 24.94 5.68
N LEU A 102 -6.69 24.03 4.98
CA LEU A 102 -7.90 23.39 5.49
C LEU A 102 -7.59 22.54 6.72
N ILE A 103 -6.50 21.76 6.69
CA ILE A 103 -6.10 20.92 7.83
C ILE A 103 -5.78 21.74 9.07
N GLU A 104 -4.98 22.80 8.89
CA GLU A 104 -4.62 23.72 9.98
C GLU A 104 -5.86 24.40 10.57
N LYS A 105 -6.80 24.83 9.72
CA LYS A 105 -8.02 25.52 10.15
C LYS A 105 -9.01 24.58 10.86
N ASN A 106 -9.33 23.44 10.25
CA ASN A 106 -10.47 22.61 10.66
C ASN A 106 -10.08 21.55 11.70
N TYR A 107 -8.86 21.01 11.62
CA TYR A 107 -8.38 19.95 12.51
C TYR A 107 -7.31 20.46 13.48
N GLN A 108 -6.87 21.70 13.32
CA GLN A 108 -5.81 22.32 14.14
C GLN A 108 -4.54 21.46 14.16
N GLY A 109 -4.25 20.78 13.05
CA GLY A 109 -3.18 19.80 12.92
C GLY A 109 -2.09 20.24 11.96
N LYS A 110 -0.90 19.65 12.12
CA LYS A 110 0.25 19.87 11.25
C LYS A 110 0.37 18.74 10.24
N VAL A 111 0.21 19.07 8.95
CA VAL A 111 0.35 18.11 7.85
C VAL A 111 1.77 17.55 7.79
N SER A 112 1.89 16.23 7.74
CA SER A 112 3.16 15.52 7.57
C SER A 112 3.33 15.02 6.13
N LYS A 113 2.25 14.53 5.50
CA LYS A 113 2.26 14.04 4.11
C LYS A 113 0.91 14.27 3.45
N VAL A 114 0.95 14.69 2.18
CA VAL A 114 -0.21 14.69 1.28
C VAL A 114 0.11 13.78 0.11
N SER A 115 -0.73 12.78 -0.13
CA SER A 115 -0.66 11.88 -1.28
C SER A 115 -2.01 11.82 -1.99
N LEU A 116 -2.04 11.18 -3.17
CA LEU A 116 -3.27 10.91 -3.89
C LEU A 116 -3.80 9.53 -3.52
N GLY A 117 -5.12 9.43 -3.47
CA GLY A 117 -5.82 8.18 -3.22
C GLY A 117 -7.14 8.15 -3.97
N TYR A 118 -7.98 7.19 -3.60
CA TYR A 118 -9.34 7.07 -4.12
C TYR A 118 -10.28 6.74 -2.96
N GLY A 119 -11.32 7.56 -2.80
CA GLY A 119 -12.34 7.39 -1.77
C GLY A 119 -13.39 6.36 -2.18
N TYR A 120 -14.64 6.59 -1.78
CA TYR A 120 -15.75 5.70 -2.16
C TYR A 120 -16.13 5.81 -3.64
N LYS A 121 -16.00 6.99 -4.24
CA LYS A 121 -16.48 7.25 -5.61
C LYS A 121 -15.54 8.11 -6.46
N ASN A 122 -14.65 8.88 -5.84
CA ASN A 122 -13.84 9.90 -6.50
C ASN A 122 -12.38 9.83 -6.06
N PRO A 123 -11.45 10.39 -6.85
CA PRO A 123 -10.12 10.75 -6.40
C PRO A 123 -10.14 11.59 -5.13
N VAL A 124 -9.18 11.36 -4.23
CA VAL A 124 -9.05 12.11 -2.98
C VAL A 124 -7.60 12.51 -2.72
N TYR A 125 -7.43 13.55 -1.92
CA TYR A 125 -6.19 13.76 -1.17
C TYR A 125 -6.21 12.87 0.06
N VAL A 126 -5.13 12.12 0.28
CA VAL A 126 -4.89 11.37 1.52
C VAL A 126 -3.92 12.20 2.34
N VAL A 127 -4.40 12.75 3.44
CA VAL A 127 -3.64 13.70 4.24
C VAL A 127 -3.32 13.09 5.60
N ASN A 128 -2.05 12.80 5.80
CA ASN A 128 -1.53 12.39 7.09
C ASN A 128 -1.07 13.62 7.86
N PHE A 129 -1.48 13.72 9.12
CA PHE A 129 -1.13 14.82 10.01
C PHE A 129 -0.90 14.29 11.43
N ASP A 130 -0.36 15.13 12.30
CA ASP A 130 0.00 14.78 13.67
C ASP A 130 -1.15 14.16 14.50
N LYS A 131 -2.40 14.55 14.22
CA LYS A 131 -3.60 14.07 14.93
C LYS A 131 -4.39 12.98 14.20
N GLY A 132 -3.98 12.54 13.01
CA GLY A 132 -4.71 11.50 12.28
C GLY A 132 -4.48 11.48 10.77
N GLU A 133 -5.43 10.88 10.06
CA GLU A 133 -5.51 10.86 8.61
C GLU A 133 -6.89 11.35 8.17
N VAL A 134 -6.94 12.16 7.12
CA VAL A 134 -8.20 12.58 6.49
C VAL A 134 -8.13 12.41 4.98
N LEU A 135 -9.21 11.91 4.39
CA LEU A 135 -9.42 11.85 2.94
C LEU A 135 -10.33 13.01 2.56
N LEU A 136 -9.86 13.87 1.66
CA LEU A 136 -10.61 15.01 1.13
C LEU A 136 -10.89 14.80 -0.35
N ASP A 137 -12.12 15.04 -0.81
CA ASP A 137 -12.47 14.96 -2.24
C ASP A 137 -11.54 15.86 -3.06
N TYR A 138 -11.01 15.33 -4.18
CA TYR A 138 -10.01 16.04 -4.96
C TYR A 138 -10.52 17.36 -5.52
N ASP A 139 -11.81 17.44 -5.88
CA ASP A 139 -12.42 18.56 -6.60
C ASP A 139 -13.11 19.54 -5.65
N THR A 140 -13.72 19.07 -4.55
CA THR A 140 -14.42 19.95 -3.61
C THR A 140 -13.66 20.25 -2.33
N LEU A 141 -12.70 19.40 -1.95
CA LEU A 141 -12.05 19.37 -0.63
C LEU A 141 -12.99 19.01 0.52
N ASP A 142 -14.18 18.47 0.23
CA ASP A 142 -15.07 17.98 1.28
C ASP A 142 -14.48 16.75 1.96
N GLU A 143 -14.73 16.62 3.26
CA GLU A 143 -14.31 15.43 4.02
C GLU A 143 -15.05 14.19 3.51
N VAL A 144 -14.28 13.19 3.06
CA VAL A 144 -14.79 11.88 2.65
C VAL A 144 -14.66 10.88 3.78
N TYR A 145 -13.57 10.98 4.55
CA TYR A 145 -13.31 10.10 5.68
C TYR A 145 -12.29 10.76 6.62
N TYR A 146 -12.46 10.57 7.93
CA TYR A 146 -11.52 11.01 8.94
C TYR A 146 -11.23 9.88 9.92
N LEU A 147 -9.94 9.62 10.15
CA LEU A 147 -9.44 8.71 11.16
C LEU A 147 -8.58 9.48 12.14
N LYS A 148 -9.03 9.54 13.40
CA LYS A 148 -8.28 10.16 14.47
C LYS A 148 -7.21 9.21 15.01
N LYS A 149 -6.03 9.75 15.30
CA LYS A 149 -4.93 8.95 15.84
C LYS A 149 -5.27 8.47 17.26
N GLY A 150 -5.20 7.16 17.47
CA GLY A 150 -5.43 6.52 18.78
C GLY A 150 -6.85 6.00 19.01
N GLU A 151 -7.70 6.04 17.98
CA GLU A 151 -8.99 5.33 17.89
C GLU A 151 -8.86 4.18 16.88
#